data_AF-A8UN44-F1
#
_entry.id   AF-A8UN44-F1
#
_cell.length_a   1.000
_cell.length_b   1.000
_cell.length_c   1.000
_cell.angle_alpha   90.00
_cell.angle_beta   90.00
_cell.angle_gamma   90.00
#
_symmetry.space_group_name_H-M   'P 1'
#
loop_
_entity.id
_entity.type
_entity.pdbx_description
1 polymer ?
#
loop_
_entity_poly.entity_id
_entity_poly.type
_entity_poly.pdbx_seq_one_letter_code
_entity_poly.pdbx_strand_id
1 'polypeptide(L)'
;MSKTISIIGSGFSALSASCYLAKFGYDVSIYEKNDTVGGRARQLKKDGFTFDIGPSWYWMPDVFEKFFNDFGKSTNDYYQLDKLSPAYKIFFSDEVITIGDHMDQICEEFERIEKGSSKPLRKFIAQAQEHYNIAINKVVLKPGVSPFELVTKDTITRVDRFFKTISSEVRKKFKNPKLISTLEFPVLFLGAKPSQTPSFYSFMNFADFGLGTWHPKGGMYEIIKAMKSLAKSLGVSIHTNSNVEKINVENGESSGITVNGKFIPSDIILSGADYHHSETLLDKNYRQYSEAYWDKRTFAPSSLLFYIGFNKN
;
A
#
# COMPACT_ATOMS: atom_id res chain seq x y z
N MET A 1 0.61 -6.27 35.11
CA MET A 1 -0.47 -5.83 34.20
C MET A 1 0.11 -5.72 32.80
N SER A 2 -0.68 -6.02 31.76
CA SER A 2 -0.24 -5.75 30.39
C SER A 2 -0.11 -4.24 30.19
N LYS A 3 0.90 -3.80 29.42
CA LYS A 3 1.02 -2.39 29.04
C LYS A 3 -0.10 -2.05 28.06
N THR A 4 -0.69 -0.88 28.25
CA THR A 4 -1.77 -0.34 27.43
C THR A 4 -1.19 0.43 26.24
N ILE A 5 -1.76 0.22 25.06
CA ILE A 5 -1.39 0.91 23.83
C ILE A 5 -2.62 1.57 23.21
N SER A 6 -2.56 2.88 23.05
CA SER A 6 -3.53 3.63 22.24
C SER A 6 -3.00 3.84 20.83
N ILE A 7 -3.75 3.35 19.84
CA ILE A 7 -3.46 3.51 18.42
C ILE A 7 -4.35 4.60 17.83
N ILE A 8 -3.75 5.60 17.16
CA ILE A 8 -4.47 6.71 16.53
C ILE A 8 -4.73 6.37 15.06
N GLY A 9 -6.01 6.26 14.68
CA GLY A 9 -6.47 5.92 13.33
C GLY A 9 -6.55 4.42 13.05
N SER A 10 -7.31 4.04 12.03
CA SER A 10 -7.63 2.63 11.71
C SER A 10 -7.32 2.21 10.26
N GLY A 11 -6.30 2.82 9.64
CA GLY A 11 -5.81 2.40 8.32
C GLY A 11 -5.15 1.02 8.34
N PHE A 12 -4.72 0.53 7.17
CA PHE A 12 -4.01 -0.75 7.02
C PHE A 12 -2.84 -0.92 7.99
N SER A 13 -2.01 0.12 8.14
CA SER A 13 -0.85 0.10 9.06
C SER A 13 -1.29 -0.06 10.52
N ALA A 14 -2.29 0.70 10.97
CA ALA A 14 -2.81 0.65 12.33
C ALA A 14 -3.47 -0.70 12.65
N LEU A 15 -4.29 -1.23 11.74
CA LEU A 15 -4.91 -2.54 11.91
C LEU A 15 -3.86 -3.66 11.96
N SER A 16 -2.87 -3.62 11.07
CA SER A 16 -1.75 -4.58 11.09
C SER A 16 -0.98 -4.50 12.41
N ALA A 17 -0.52 -3.29 12.79
CA ALA A 17 0.20 -3.06 14.03
C ALA A 17 -0.59 -3.54 15.26
N SER A 18 -1.91 -3.27 15.29
CA SER A 18 -2.77 -3.70 16.40
C SER A 18 -2.79 -5.21 16.58
N CYS A 19 -2.78 -5.98 15.48
CA CYS A 19 -2.77 -7.44 15.53
C CYS A 19 -1.45 -7.96 16.12
N TYR A 20 -0.31 -7.43 15.66
CA TYR A 20 1.00 -7.84 16.20
C TYR A 20 1.18 -7.41 17.66
N LEU A 21 0.76 -6.20 18.03
CA LEU A 21 0.83 -5.73 19.42
C LEU A 21 -0.05 -6.58 20.35
N ALA A 22 -1.28 -6.91 19.94
CA ALA A 22 -2.12 -7.82 20.71
C ALA A 22 -1.49 -9.23 20.83
N LYS A 23 -0.90 -9.75 19.75
CA LYS A 23 -0.14 -11.03 19.77
C LYS A 23 1.05 -11.00 20.72
N PHE A 24 1.70 -9.84 20.90
CA PHE A 24 2.77 -9.65 21.89
C PHE A 24 2.26 -9.43 23.32
N GLY A 25 0.95 -9.53 23.54
CA GLY A 25 0.33 -9.50 24.86
C GLY A 25 0.00 -8.11 25.39
N TYR A 26 0.09 -7.07 24.56
CA TYR A 26 -0.33 -5.71 24.91
C TYR A 26 -1.87 -5.58 24.97
N ASP A 27 -2.38 -4.68 25.81
CA ASP A 27 -3.78 -4.27 25.78
C ASP A 27 -3.95 -3.12 24.78
N VAL A 28 -4.61 -3.38 23.65
CA VAL A 28 -4.58 -2.50 22.48
C VAL A 28 -5.96 -1.91 22.21
N SER A 29 -6.01 -0.58 22.12
CA SER A 29 -7.21 0.17 21.73
C SER A 29 -6.93 1.06 20.52
N ILE A 30 -7.75 0.97 19.48
CA ILE A 30 -7.72 1.84 18.30
C ILE A 30 -8.78 2.94 18.45
N TYR A 31 -8.38 4.19 18.19
CA TYR A 31 -9.27 5.36 18.19
C TYR A 31 -9.36 5.93 16.77
N GLU A 32 -10.52 5.78 16.14
CA GLU A 32 -10.82 6.22 14.80
C GLU A 32 -11.83 7.37 14.83
N LYS A 33 -11.49 8.50 14.21
CA LYS A 33 -12.36 9.68 14.19
C LYS A 33 -13.64 9.48 13.38
N ASN A 34 -13.60 8.65 12.34
CA ASN A 34 -14.77 8.36 11.50
C ASN A 34 -15.67 7.30 12.16
N ASP A 35 -16.88 7.15 11.64
CA ASP A 35 -17.85 6.12 12.01
C ASP A 35 -17.46 4.72 11.49
N THR A 36 -16.62 4.65 10.45
CA THR A 36 -16.08 3.43 9.88
C THR A 36 -14.56 3.35 9.98
N VAL A 37 -14.03 2.13 10.01
CA VAL A 37 -12.58 1.88 9.97
C VAL A 37 -12.03 1.90 8.53
N GLY A 38 -10.70 1.85 8.38
CA GLY A 38 -10.04 1.61 7.09
C GLY A 38 -9.20 2.77 6.57
N GLY A 39 -9.26 3.94 7.22
CA GLY A 39 -8.48 5.11 6.86
C GLY A 39 -8.77 5.57 5.43
N ARG A 40 -7.82 5.39 4.51
CA ARG A 40 -8.01 5.70 3.08
C ARG A 40 -8.84 4.64 2.35
N ALA A 41 -8.82 3.39 2.80
CA ALA A 41 -9.60 2.30 2.22
C ALA A 41 -11.03 2.32 2.79
N ARG A 42 -11.86 3.16 2.22
CA ARG A 42 -13.26 3.34 2.61
C ARG A 42 -14.20 3.05 1.46
N GLN A 43 -15.48 2.99 1.80
CA GLN A 43 -16.56 2.75 0.85
C GLN A 43 -17.63 3.84 0.98
N LEU A 44 -18.08 4.36 -0.16
CA LEU A 44 -19.25 5.23 -0.27
C LEU A 44 -20.43 4.39 -0.76
N LYS A 45 -21.52 4.36 0.01
CA LYS A 45 -22.79 3.77 -0.40
C LYS A 45 -23.80 4.89 -0.62
N LYS A 46 -24.32 5.00 -1.84
CA LYS A 46 -25.22 6.09 -2.20
C LYS A 46 -26.15 5.67 -3.33
N ASP A 47 -27.45 5.94 -3.18
CA ASP A 47 -28.47 5.73 -4.20
C ASP A 47 -28.45 4.30 -4.82
N GLY A 48 -28.21 3.29 -3.98
CA GLY A 48 -28.10 1.88 -4.41
C GLY A 48 -26.73 1.46 -4.96
N PHE A 49 -25.82 2.40 -5.19
CA PHE A 49 -24.45 2.13 -5.63
C PHE A 49 -23.48 2.00 -4.46
N THR A 50 -22.41 1.24 -4.69
CA THR A 50 -21.30 1.07 -3.75
C THR A 50 -19.99 1.37 -4.47
N PHE A 51 -19.21 2.30 -3.93
CA PHE A 51 -17.94 2.73 -4.49
C PHE A 51 -16.83 2.53 -3.46
N ASP A 52 -15.75 1.85 -3.82
CA ASP A 52 -14.51 1.96 -3.04
C ASP A 52 -13.86 3.30 -3.35
N ILE A 53 -13.62 4.09 -2.30
CA ILE A 53 -13.17 5.48 -2.42
C ILE A 53 -11.70 5.68 -2.04
N GLY A 54 -10.90 4.62 -2.18
CA GLY A 54 -9.48 4.61 -1.86
C GLY A 54 -8.69 3.75 -2.83
N PRO A 55 -8.01 2.68 -2.37
CA PRO A 55 -7.32 1.76 -3.27
C PRO A 55 -8.33 1.04 -4.15
N SER A 56 -7.95 0.81 -5.41
CA SER A 56 -8.78 0.13 -6.42
C SER A 56 -8.04 -0.99 -7.16
N TRP A 57 -6.74 -1.15 -6.88
CA TRP A 57 -5.89 -2.20 -7.46
C TRP A 57 -5.44 -3.15 -6.37
N TYR A 58 -5.67 -4.45 -6.56
CA TYR A 58 -5.14 -5.49 -5.71
C TYR A 58 -4.03 -6.24 -6.46
N TRP A 59 -2.80 -5.88 -6.12
CA TRP A 59 -1.58 -6.60 -6.52
C TRP A 59 -0.95 -7.24 -5.30
N MET A 60 0.00 -8.16 -5.54
CA MET A 60 0.81 -8.78 -4.48
C MET A 60 -0.03 -9.51 -3.42
N PRO A 61 -0.90 -10.46 -3.83
CA PRO A 61 -1.75 -11.22 -2.90
C PRO A 61 -0.96 -11.90 -1.78
N ASP A 62 0.29 -12.28 -2.06
CA ASP A 62 1.17 -12.94 -1.10
C ASP A 62 1.50 -12.07 0.12
N VAL A 63 1.45 -10.72 0.01
CA VAL A 63 1.70 -9.84 1.15
C VAL A 63 0.58 -9.92 2.19
N PHE A 64 -0.68 -9.88 1.74
CA PHE A 64 -1.82 -10.07 2.64
C PHE A 64 -1.83 -11.50 3.20
N GLU A 65 -1.56 -12.49 2.36
CA GLU A 65 -1.50 -13.90 2.79
C GLU A 65 -0.46 -14.12 3.89
N LYS A 66 0.76 -13.56 3.75
CA LYS A 66 1.79 -13.60 4.82
C LYS A 66 1.31 -12.97 6.11
N PHE A 67 0.68 -11.79 6.04
CA PHE A 67 0.14 -11.13 7.22
C PHE A 67 -0.87 -12.00 7.96
N PHE A 68 -1.84 -12.60 7.27
CA PHE A 68 -2.81 -13.50 7.93
C PHE A 68 -2.14 -14.78 8.46
N ASN A 69 -1.17 -15.33 7.74
CA ASN A 69 -0.43 -16.53 8.14
C ASN A 69 0.33 -16.34 9.45
N ASP A 70 0.82 -15.14 9.74
CA ASP A 70 1.46 -14.83 11.03
C ASP A 70 0.54 -15.03 12.24
N PHE A 71 -0.78 -15.13 12.02
CA PHE A 71 -1.80 -15.40 13.05
C PHE A 71 -2.48 -16.76 12.84
N GLY A 72 -1.90 -17.64 12.01
CA GLY A 72 -2.45 -18.96 11.71
C GLY A 72 -3.76 -18.91 10.91
N LYS A 73 -3.90 -17.90 10.04
CA LYS A 73 -5.06 -17.68 9.18
C LYS A 73 -4.63 -17.55 7.72
N SER A 74 -5.58 -17.70 6.80
CA SER A 74 -5.43 -17.38 5.37
C SER A 74 -6.34 -16.23 4.98
N THR A 75 -6.03 -15.50 3.90
CA THR A 75 -6.96 -14.52 3.31
C THR A 75 -8.29 -15.17 2.92
N ASN A 76 -8.25 -16.44 2.48
CA ASN A 76 -9.42 -17.23 2.11
C ASN A 76 -10.38 -17.50 3.28
N ASP A 77 -9.93 -17.36 4.53
CA ASP A 77 -10.83 -17.46 5.70
C ASP A 77 -11.78 -16.26 5.80
N TYR A 78 -11.50 -15.16 5.09
CA TYR A 78 -12.20 -13.89 5.25
C TYR A 78 -12.83 -13.35 3.97
N TYR A 79 -12.17 -13.50 2.82
CA TYR A 79 -12.68 -12.98 1.54
C TYR A 79 -12.23 -13.82 0.34
N GLN A 80 -13.01 -13.73 -0.74
CA GLN A 80 -12.70 -14.36 -2.02
C GLN A 80 -11.94 -13.38 -2.92
N LEU A 81 -10.87 -13.84 -3.56
CA LEU A 81 -10.12 -13.11 -4.58
C LEU A 81 -10.35 -13.73 -5.96
N ASP A 82 -10.80 -12.90 -6.90
CA ASP A 82 -10.93 -13.28 -8.31
C ASP A 82 -9.78 -12.67 -9.11
N LYS A 83 -9.05 -13.50 -9.87
CA LYS A 83 -8.04 -13.00 -10.81
C LYS A 83 -8.74 -12.42 -12.04
N LEU A 84 -8.43 -11.18 -12.40
CA LEU A 84 -9.08 -10.51 -13.53
C LEU A 84 -8.48 -10.96 -14.86
N SER A 85 -9.34 -11.26 -15.83
CA SER A 85 -8.99 -11.70 -17.19
C SER A 85 -9.93 -11.07 -18.22
N PRO A 86 -9.48 -10.08 -19.04
CA PRO A 86 -8.17 -9.44 -18.96
C PRO A 86 -7.98 -8.69 -17.63
N ALA A 87 -6.73 -8.47 -17.24
CA ALA A 87 -6.40 -7.69 -16.05
C ALA A 87 -6.91 -6.25 -16.19
N TYR A 88 -6.62 -5.61 -17.32
CA TYR A 88 -7.11 -4.28 -17.68
C TYR A 88 -6.86 -3.95 -19.16
N LYS A 89 -7.43 -2.82 -19.61
CA LYS A 89 -7.21 -2.27 -20.95
C LYS A 89 -6.71 -0.83 -20.85
N ILE A 90 -5.74 -0.48 -21.69
CA ILE A 90 -5.23 0.88 -21.85
C ILE A 90 -5.74 1.43 -23.18
N PHE A 91 -6.50 2.53 -23.12
CA PHE A 91 -7.06 3.18 -24.29
C PHE A 91 -6.16 4.34 -24.73
N PHE A 92 -5.59 4.22 -25.91
CA PHE A 92 -4.96 5.32 -26.64
C PHE A 92 -5.96 5.88 -27.66
N SER A 93 -5.66 7.05 -28.24
CA SER A 93 -6.54 7.72 -29.21
C SER A 93 -6.86 6.86 -30.45
N ASP A 94 -5.96 5.95 -30.81
CA ASP A 94 -5.96 5.19 -32.06
C ASP A 94 -5.78 3.67 -31.83
N GLU A 95 -5.65 3.21 -30.59
CA GLU A 95 -5.31 1.82 -30.27
C GLU A 95 -5.73 1.45 -28.85
N VAL A 96 -6.02 0.17 -28.61
CA VAL A 96 -6.29 -0.36 -27.27
C VAL A 96 -5.28 -1.46 -26.98
N ILE A 97 -4.56 -1.35 -25.87
CA ILE A 97 -3.67 -2.42 -25.38
C ILE A 97 -4.41 -3.19 -24.28
N THR A 98 -4.57 -4.50 -24.45
CA THR A 98 -5.19 -5.39 -23.48
C THR A 98 -4.14 -6.19 -22.72
N ILE A 99 -4.05 -5.98 -21.41
CA ILE A 99 -3.17 -6.77 -20.55
C ILE A 99 -3.93 -8.00 -20.07
N GLY A 100 -3.49 -9.18 -20.56
CA GLY A 100 -4.04 -10.48 -20.18
C GLY A 100 -3.71 -10.87 -18.74
N ASP A 101 -4.20 -12.04 -18.31
CA ASP A 101 -3.99 -12.55 -16.94
C ASP A 101 -2.73 -13.42 -16.79
N HIS A 102 -2.05 -13.74 -17.90
CA HIS A 102 -0.80 -14.49 -17.92
C HIS A 102 0.14 -14.02 -19.04
N MET A 103 1.43 -14.37 -18.88
CA MET A 103 2.52 -13.87 -19.71
C MET A 103 2.34 -14.11 -21.22
N ASP A 104 1.73 -15.23 -21.62
CA ASP A 104 1.60 -15.59 -23.03
C ASP A 104 0.61 -14.65 -23.75
N GLN A 105 -0.58 -14.43 -23.20
CA GLN A 105 -1.53 -13.43 -23.70
C GLN A 105 -0.95 -12.01 -23.75
N ILE A 106 -0.19 -11.63 -22.73
CA ILE A 106 0.46 -10.31 -22.70
C ILE A 106 1.51 -10.22 -23.81
N CYS A 107 2.30 -11.27 -24.03
CA CYS A 107 3.27 -11.32 -25.12
C CYS A 107 2.60 -11.23 -26.50
N GLU A 108 1.50 -11.95 -26.71
CA GLU A 108 0.72 -11.87 -27.95
C GLU A 108 0.25 -10.43 -28.22
N GLU A 109 -0.24 -9.74 -27.19
CA GLU A 109 -0.66 -8.35 -27.33
C GLU A 109 0.54 -7.42 -27.63
N PHE A 110 1.67 -7.63 -26.97
CA PHE A 110 2.89 -6.86 -27.25
C PHE A 110 3.38 -7.09 -28.69
N GLU A 111 3.36 -8.34 -29.17
CA GLU A 111 3.74 -8.72 -30.54
C GLU A 111 2.83 -8.05 -31.59
N ARG A 112 1.54 -7.93 -31.29
CA ARG A 112 0.57 -7.23 -32.14
C ARG A 112 0.92 -5.75 -32.32
N ILE A 113 1.40 -5.10 -31.26
CA ILE A 113 1.75 -3.67 -31.26
C ILE A 113 3.16 -3.41 -31.83
N GLU A 114 4.13 -4.25 -31.48
CA GLU A 114 5.51 -4.16 -31.95
C GLU A 114 6.06 -5.58 -32.17
N LYS A 115 6.23 -5.97 -33.44
CA LYS A 115 6.79 -7.28 -33.79
C LYS A 115 8.17 -7.48 -33.15
N GLY A 116 8.37 -8.62 -32.51
CA GLY A 116 9.59 -9.00 -31.80
C GLY A 116 9.64 -8.55 -30.33
N SER A 117 8.63 -7.85 -29.83
CA SER A 117 8.61 -7.31 -28.46
C SER A 117 8.29 -8.35 -27.37
N SER A 118 7.78 -9.52 -27.74
CA SER A 118 7.52 -10.63 -26.80
C SER A 118 8.78 -11.09 -26.05
N LYS A 119 9.88 -11.27 -26.77
CA LYS A 119 11.15 -11.76 -26.19
C LYS A 119 11.77 -10.77 -25.19
N PRO A 120 11.92 -9.47 -25.49
CA PRO A 120 12.40 -8.51 -24.51
C PRO A 120 11.44 -8.35 -23.31
N LEU A 121 10.11 -8.50 -23.51
CA LEU A 121 9.12 -8.48 -22.43
C LEU A 121 9.36 -9.61 -21.43
N ARG A 122 9.41 -10.87 -21.88
CA ARG A 122 9.67 -12.01 -20.98
C ARG A 122 10.97 -11.84 -20.20
N LYS A 123 12.03 -11.39 -20.88
CA LYS A 123 13.32 -11.12 -20.23
C LYS A 123 13.22 -10.01 -19.19
N PHE A 124 12.47 -8.95 -19.47
CA PHE A 124 12.25 -7.85 -18.53
C PHE A 124 11.46 -8.29 -17.30
N ILE A 125 10.35 -9.01 -17.48
CA ILE A 125 9.51 -9.45 -16.36
C ILE A 125 10.20 -10.53 -15.52
N ALA A 126 10.99 -11.44 -16.12
CA ALA A 126 11.82 -12.38 -15.37
C ALA A 126 12.86 -11.66 -14.48
N GLN A 127 13.49 -10.59 -14.99
CA GLN A 127 14.41 -9.76 -14.20
C GLN A 127 13.66 -9.04 -13.06
N ALA A 128 12.46 -8.53 -13.33
CA ALA A 128 11.61 -7.90 -12.34
C ALA A 128 11.16 -8.88 -11.24
N GLN A 129 10.94 -10.15 -11.56
CA GLN A 129 10.63 -11.20 -10.59
C GLN A 129 11.76 -11.41 -9.59
N GLU A 130 13.01 -11.43 -10.05
CA GLU A 130 14.15 -11.51 -9.13
C GLU A 130 14.20 -10.29 -8.20
N HIS A 131 13.92 -9.09 -8.72
CA HIS A 131 13.85 -7.88 -7.91
C HIS A 131 12.73 -7.97 -6.88
N TYR A 132 11.57 -8.48 -7.26
CA TYR A 132 10.45 -8.70 -6.34
C TYR A 132 10.84 -9.61 -5.19
N ASN A 133 11.48 -10.74 -5.49
CA ASN A 133 11.93 -11.69 -4.47
C ASN A 133 12.94 -11.06 -3.51
N ILE A 134 13.85 -10.21 -3.98
CA ILE A 134 14.80 -9.52 -3.11
C ILE A 134 14.09 -8.42 -2.30
N ALA A 135 13.36 -7.53 -2.96
CA ALA A 135 12.72 -6.38 -2.34
C ALA A 135 11.68 -6.80 -1.28
N ILE A 136 10.73 -7.66 -1.68
CA ILE A 136 9.55 -7.99 -0.89
C ILE A 136 9.78 -9.19 0.04
N ASN A 137 10.58 -10.18 -0.37
CA ASN A 137 10.79 -11.37 0.48
C ASN A 137 12.05 -11.31 1.34
N LYS A 138 12.95 -10.34 1.13
CA LYS A 138 14.20 -10.23 1.92
C LYS A 138 14.44 -8.85 2.52
N VAL A 139 14.26 -7.78 1.75
CA VAL A 139 14.66 -6.42 2.16
C VAL A 139 13.60 -5.74 3.03
N VAL A 140 12.33 -5.78 2.63
CA VAL A 140 11.25 -5.08 3.36
C VAL A 140 11.01 -5.62 4.78
N LEU A 141 11.45 -6.85 5.05
CA LEU A 141 11.34 -7.51 6.35
C LEU A 141 12.48 -7.14 7.32
N LYS A 142 13.45 -6.33 6.89
CA LYS A 142 14.55 -5.90 7.73
C LYS A 142 14.11 -4.77 8.67
N PRO A 143 14.73 -4.66 9.86
CA PRO A 143 14.28 -3.71 10.88
C PRO A 143 14.49 -2.24 10.50
N GLY A 144 15.33 -1.94 9.49
CA GLY A 144 15.50 -0.58 8.98
C GLY A 144 16.28 0.33 9.93
N VAL A 145 17.08 -0.26 10.83
CA VAL A 145 17.88 0.47 11.83
C VAL A 145 19.12 1.09 11.20
N SER A 146 19.68 0.43 10.17
CA SER A 146 20.88 0.89 9.48
C SER A 146 20.78 0.70 7.97
N PRO A 147 21.21 1.69 7.15
CA PRO A 147 21.33 1.53 5.71
C PRO A 147 22.26 0.38 5.30
N PHE A 148 23.21 -0.02 6.16
CA PHE A 148 24.09 -1.16 5.92
C PHE A 148 23.33 -2.49 5.89
N GLU A 149 22.13 -2.57 6.45
CA GLU A 149 21.26 -3.74 6.32
C GLU A 149 20.88 -4.00 4.85
N LEU A 150 20.89 -2.96 4.01
CA LEU A 150 20.63 -3.10 2.57
C LEU A 150 21.83 -3.69 1.82
N VAL A 151 23.00 -3.83 2.45
CA VAL A 151 24.21 -4.41 1.86
C VAL A 151 24.27 -5.90 2.17
N THR A 152 23.79 -6.70 1.23
CA THR A 152 23.81 -8.17 1.26
C THR A 152 24.53 -8.70 0.02
N LYS A 153 24.95 -9.97 0.01
CA LYS A 153 25.53 -10.58 -1.21
C LYS A 153 24.61 -10.45 -2.44
N ASP A 154 23.29 -10.48 -2.22
CA ASP A 154 22.28 -10.40 -3.28
C ASP A 154 22.06 -8.96 -3.79
N THR A 155 22.28 -7.96 -2.96
CA THR A 155 22.09 -6.54 -3.30
C THR A 155 23.37 -5.85 -3.75
N ILE A 156 24.53 -6.26 -3.22
CA ILE A 156 25.84 -5.67 -3.55
C ILE A 156 26.25 -5.92 -5.01
N THR A 157 25.80 -7.03 -5.60
CA THR A 157 26.02 -7.36 -7.02
C THR A 157 25.10 -6.56 -7.96
N ARG A 158 24.16 -5.77 -7.42
CA ARG A 158 23.11 -5.06 -8.18
C ARG A 158 23.06 -3.57 -7.86
N VAL A 159 24.14 -3.03 -7.27
CA VAL A 159 24.25 -1.62 -6.84
C VAL A 159 24.05 -0.65 -8.02
N ASP A 160 24.48 -1.02 -9.23
CA ASP A 160 24.31 -0.21 -10.44
C ASP A 160 22.83 0.07 -10.80
N ARG A 161 21.92 -0.80 -10.37
CA ARG A 161 20.46 -0.68 -10.62
C ARG A 161 19.76 0.33 -9.71
N PHE A 162 20.43 0.80 -8.65
CA PHE A 162 19.96 1.92 -7.85
C PHE A 162 20.24 3.29 -8.52
N PHE A 163 21.17 3.32 -9.47
CA PHE A 163 21.55 4.54 -10.20
C PHE A 163 20.88 4.65 -11.58
N LYS A 164 20.35 3.56 -12.13
CA LYS A 164 19.56 3.54 -13.37
C LYS A 164 18.10 3.77 -13.07
N THR A 165 17.33 4.29 -14.03
CA THR A 165 15.89 4.52 -13.88
C THR A 165 15.09 3.49 -14.66
N ILE A 166 13.86 3.20 -14.23
CA ILE A 166 12.97 2.27 -14.97
C ILE A 166 12.78 2.74 -16.42
N SER A 167 12.57 4.04 -16.59
CA SER A 167 12.40 4.64 -17.91
C SER A 167 13.60 4.36 -18.83
N SER A 168 14.83 4.46 -18.31
CA SER A 168 16.04 4.18 -19.08
C SER A 168 16.15 2.71 -19.52
N GLU A 169 15.74 1.76 -18.67
CA GLU A 169 15.77 0.33 -18.98
C GLU A 169 14.70 -0.07 -19.99
N VAL A 170 13.48 0.46 -19.82
CA VAL A 170 12.34 0.21 -20.72
C VAL A 170 12.66 0.74 -22.12
N ARG A 171 13.06 2.01 -22.24
CA ARG A 171 13.34 2.67 -23.53
C ARG A 171 14.56 2.10 -24.28
N LYS A 172 15.45 1.42 -23.58
CA LYS A 172 16.53 0.64 -24.21
C LYS A 172 16.00 -0.60 -24.92
N LYS A 173 14.95 -1.23 -24.40
CA LYS A 173 14.41 -2.53 -24.86
C LYS A 173 13.21 -2.39 -25.81
N PHE A 174 12.41 -1.34 -25.67
CA PHE A 174 11.19 -1.10 -26.44
C PHE A 174 11.27 0.23 -27.18
N LYS A 175 10.68 0.31 -28.38
CA LYS A 175 10.68 1.53 -29.21
C LYS A 175 9.30 2.15 -29.33
N ASN A 176 8.25 1.32 -29.38
CA ASN A 176 6.89 1.79 -29.47
C ASN A 176 6.50 2.60 -28.21
N PRO A 177 6.07 3.87 -28.36
CA PRO A 177 5.74 4.74 -27.24
C PRO A 177 4.57 4.24 -26.39
N LYS A 178 3.63 3.48 -26.98
CA LYS A 178 2.50 2.89 -26.26
C LYS A 178 2.99 1.78 -25.32
N LEU A 179 3.84 0.88 -25.80
CA LEU A 179 4.46 -0.18 -24.97
C LEU A 179 5.34 0.40 -23.86
N ILE A 180 6.12 1.45 -24.17
CA ILE A 180 6.93 2.16 -23.16
C ILE A 180 6.01 2.72 -22.07
N SER A 181 4.93 3.40 -22.44
CA SER A 181 3.97 3.98 -21.48
C SER A 181 3.32 2.89 -20.63
N THR A 182 2.94 1.78 -21.24
CA THR A 182 2.38 0.59 -20.56
C THR A 182 3.35 0.02 -19.52
N LEU A 183 4.65 -0.07 -19.84
CA LEU A 183 5.66 -0.58 -18.91
C LEU A 183 6.11 0.44 -17.84
N GLU A 184 5.95 1.74 -18.11
CA GLU A 184 6.23 2.81 -17.14
C GLU A 184 5.05 3.03 -16.17
N PHE A 185 3.83 2.61 -16.53
CA PHE A 185 2.60 2.81 -15.73
C PHE A 185 2.64 2.23 -14.31
N PRO A 186 3.08 0.98 -14.05
CA PRO A 186 3.06 0.42 -12.69
C PRO A 186 3.88 1.21 -11.67
N VAL A 187 4.87 1.98 -12.14
CA VAL A 187 5.75 2.79 -11.28
C VAL A 187 5.02 4.01 -10.71
N LEU A 188 3.97 4.49 -11.37
CA LEU A 188 3.18 5.64 -10.91
C LEU A 188 2.49 5.35 -9.57
N PHE A 189 2.24 4.07 -9.25
CA PHE A 189 1.69 3.65 -7.95
C PHE A 189 2.64 3.92 -6.77
N LEU A 190 3.90 4.25 -7.03
CA LEU A 190 4.86 4.69 -6.02
C LEU A 190 4.80 6.21 -5.77
N GLY A 191 3.90 6.94 -6.44
CA GLY A 191 3.76 8.40 -6.30
C GLY A 191 4.93 9.19 -6.90
N ALA A 192 5.76 8.56 -7.73
CA ALA A 192 6.95 9.15 -8.34
C ALA A 192 6.92 9.05 -9.87
N LYS A 193 7.60 9.98 -10.54
CA LYS A 193 7.77 9.94 -12.01
C LYS A 193 8.71 8.80 -12.39
N PRO A 194 8.41 7.97 -13.42
CA PRO A 194 9.28 6.86 -13.84
C PRO A 194 10.72 7.27 -14.19
N SER A 195 10.91 8.51 -14.66
CA SER A 195 12.22 9.10 -14.96
C SER A 195 13.06 9.44 -13.72
N GLN A 196 12.46 9.41 -12.53
CA GLN A 196 13.10 9.67 -11.24
C GLN A 196 13.11 8.42 -10.35
N THR A 197 12.49 7.33 -10.78
CA THR A 197 12.39 6.09 -10.00
C THR A 197 13.51 5.11 -10.38
N PRO A 198 14.30 4.62 -9.41
CA PRO A 198 15.34 3.62 -9.64
C PRO A 198 14.82 2.34 -10.32
N SER A 199 15.63 1.72 -11.18
CA SER A 199 15.22 0.54 -11.96
C SER A 199 14.94 -0.69 -11.11
N PHE A 200 15.47 -0.71 -9.89
CA PHE A 200 15.14 -1.68 -8.86
C PHE A 200 13.63 -1.79 -8.58
N TYR A 201 12.87 -0.70 -8.72
CA TYR A 201 11.40 -0.69 -8.53
C TYR A 201 10.63 -1.39 -9.66
N SER A 202 11.31 -1.94 -10.67
CA SER A 202 10.69 -2.79 -11.70
C SER A 202 9.98 -4.03 -11.11
N PHE A 203 10.19 -4.35 -9.83
CA PHE A 203 9.35 -5.35 -9.15
C PHE A 203 7.85 -5.04 -9.24
N MET A 204 7.46 -3.77 -9.38
CA MET A 204 6.06 -3.38 -9.63
C MET A 204 5.55 -3.90 -10.98
N ASN A 205 6.41 -3.98 -11.99
CA ASN A 205 6.06 -4.63 -13.26
C ASN A 205 5.84 -6.12 -13.08
N PHE A 206 6.58 -6.79 -12.20
CA PHE A 206 6.31 -8.20 -11.90
C PHE A 206 5.03 -8.37 -11.07
N ALA A 207 4.76 -7.47 -10.13
CA ALA A 207 3.50 -7.47 -9.38
C ALA A 207 2.29 -7.38 -10.32
N ASP A 208 2.38 -6.54 -11.36
CA ASP A 208 1.33 -6.38 -12.35
C ASP A 208 1.31 -7.52 -13.40
N PHE A 209 2.36 -7.64 -14.21
CA PHE A 209 2.41 -8.55 -15.38
C PHE A 209 2.70 -10.01 -15.02
N GLY A 210 3.30 -10.25 -13.84
CA GLY A 210 3.69 -11.58 -13.38
C GLY A 210 2.65 -12.21 -12.46
N LEU A 211 2.35 -11.56 -11.33
CA LEU A 211 1.35 -12.05 -10.37
C LEU A 211 -0.08 -11.83 -10.87
N GLY A 212 -0.32 -10.75 -11.62
CA GLY A 212 -1.61 -10.38 -12.16
C GLY A 212 -2.40 -9.43 -11.25
N THR A 213 -3.51 -8.93 -11.81
CA THR A 213 -4.45 -8.06 -11.09
C THR A 213 -5.62 -8.87 -10.55
N TRP A 214 -5.99 -8.60 -9.30
CA TRP A 214 -7.03 -9.33 -8.58
C TRP A 214 -8.15 -8.38 -8.12
N HIS A 215 -9.30 -8.95 -7.83
CA HIS A 215 -10.43 -8.24 -7.26
C HIS A 215 -11.00 -9.01 -6.06
N PRO A 216 -11.04 -8.42 -4.86
CA PRO A 216 -11.80 -8.98 -3.76
C PRO A 216 -13.29 -8.85 -4.05
N LYS A 217 -14.02 -9.97 -4.00
CA LYS A 217 -15.46 -9.98 -4.21
C LYS A 217 -16.16 -9.15 -3.12
N GLY A 218 -16.81 -8.05 -3.52
CA GLY A 218 -17.40 -7.07 -2.60
C GLY A 218 -16.60 -5.76 -2.46
N GLY A 219 -15.43 -5.69 -3.11
CA GLY A 219 -14.60 -4.51 -3.15
C GLY A 219 -13.44 -4.53 -2.16
N MET A 220 -12.54 -3.56 -2.30
CA MET A 220 -11.31 -3.43 -1.50
C MET A 220 -11.58 -3.25 -0.02
N TYR A 221 -12.78 -2.78 0.35
CA TYR A 221 -13.19 -2.66 1.74
C TYR A 221 -13.34 -4.00 2.47
N GLU A 222 -13.48 -5.13 1.75
CA GLU A 222 -13.51 -6.46 2.38
C GLU A 222 -12.20 -6.79 3.11
N ILE A 223 -11.06 -6.28 2.64
CA ILE A 223 -9.75 -6.48 3.28
C ILE A 223 -9.73 -5.78 4.66
N ILE A 224 -10.32 -4.58 4.74
CA ILE A 224 -10.45 -3.85 6.00
C ILE A 224 -11.36 -4.60 6.98
N LYS A 225 -12.47 -5.16 6.50
CA LYS A 225 -13.34 -6.00 7.35
C LYS A 225 -12.61 -7.23 7.86
N ALA A 226 -11.81 -7.88 7.01
CA ALA A 226 -11.00 -9.04 7.38
C ALA A 226 -9.98 -8.70 8.47
N MET A 227 -9.19 -7.65 8.28
CA MET A 227 -8.20 -7.21 9.27
C MET A 227 -8.85 -6.73 10.57
N LYS A 228 -10.00 -6.03 10.50
CA LYS A 228 -10.79 -5.68 11.68
C LYS A 228 -11.27 -6.92 12.43
N SER A 229 -11.74 -7.94 11.71
CA SER A 229 -12.21 -9.20 12.31
C SER A 229 -11.06 -9.91 13.01
N LEU A 230 -9.90 -10.00 12.36
CA LEU A 230 -8.69 -10.56 12.96
C LEU A 230 -8.28 -9.79 14.22
N ALA A 231 -8.16 -8.46 14.15
CA ALA A 231 -7.80 -7.62 15.29
C ALA A 231 -8.75 -7.85 16.48
N LYS A 232 -10.07 -7.86 16.25
CA LYS A 232 -11.06 -8.15 17.29
C LYS A 232 -10.92 -9.55 17.88
N SER A 233 -10.61 -10.56 17.05
CA SER A 233 -10.39 -11.93 17.53
C SER A 233 -9.16 -12.06 18.43
N LEU A 234 -8.21 -11.12 18.32
CA LEU A 234 -7.02 -11.02 19.16
C LEU A 234 -7.25 -10.16 20.42
N GLY A 235 -8.46 -9.64 20.64
CA GLY A 235 -8.82 -8.82 21.80
C GLY A 235 -8.63 -7.31 21.61
N VAL A 236 -8.32 -6.84 20.40
CA VAL A 236 -8.17 -5.39 20.13
C VAL A 236 -9.53 -4.68 20.26
N SER A 237 -9.56 -3.62 21.07
CA SER A 237 -10.71 -2.71 21.17
C SER A 237 -10.66 -1.66 20.07
N ILE A 238 -11.79 -1.36 19.44
CA ILE A 238 -11.86 -0.40 18.33
C ILE A 238 -13.00 0.58 18.59
N HIS A 239 -12.63 1.85 18.79
CA HIS A 239 -13.53 2.96 19.08
C HIS A 239 -13.64 3.85 17.83
N THR A 240 -14.82 3.88 17.21
CA THR A 240 -15.15 4.79 16.11
C THR A 240 -15.75 6.08 16.66
N ASN A 241 -15.91 7.11 15.84
CA ASN A 241 -16.37 8.45 16.28
C ASN A 241 -15.53 9.00 17.45
N SER A 242 -14.24 8.65 17.47
CA SER A 242 -13.31 8.89 18.56
C SER A 242 -12.17 9.76 18.05
N ASN A 243 -12.41 11.07 17.99
CA ASN A 243 -11.43 12.01 17.48
C ASN A 243 -10.34 12.25 18.53
N VAL A 244 -9.11 11.86 18.20
CA VAL A 244 -7.94 12.16 19.03
C VAL A 244 -7.51 13.59 18.77
N GLU A 245 -7.55 14.41 19.80
CA GLU A 245 -7.29 15.86 19.72
C GLU A 245 -5.88 16.20 20.18
N LYS A 246 -5.32 15.39 21.08
CA LYS A 246 -4.01 15.64 21.69
C LYS A 246 -3.32 14.35 22.11
N ILE A 247 -2.01 14.31 21.91
CA ILE A 247 -1.09 13.38 22.58
C ILE A 247 -0.56 14.11 23.81
N ASN A 248 -0.89 13.60 25.00
CA ASN A 248 -0.48 14.21 26.26
C ASN A 248 0.92 13.72 26.64
N VAL A 249 1.77 14.67 27.01
CA VAL A 249 3.18 14.42 27.34
C VAL A 249 3.47 15.05 28.70
N GLU A 250 4.05 14.27 29.59
CA GLU A 250 4.45 14.67 30.93
C GLU A 250 5.95 14.36 31.09
N ASN A 251 6.75 15.35 31.48
CA ASN A 251 8.19 15.20 31.67
C ASN A 251 8.95 14.61 30.45
N GLY A 252 8.44 14.83 29.24
CA GLY A 252 9.03 14.33 28.00
C GLY A 252 8.61 12.90 27.61
N GLU A 253 7.72 12.28 28.38
CA GLU A 253 7.15 10.96 28.09
C GLU A 253 5.65 11.07 27.81
N SER A 254 5.14 10.30 26.87
CA SER A 254 3.70 10.27 26.59
C SER A 254 2.94 9.64 27.76
N SER A 255 1.91 10.32 28.28
CA SER A 255 1.06 9.81 29.36
C SER A 255 -0.32 9.30 28.90
N GLY A 256 -0.73 9.64 27.68
CA GLY A 256 -2.00 9.20 27.10
C GLY A 256 -2.48 10.10 25.97
N ILE A 257 -3.74 9.94 25.59
CA ILE A 257 -4.38 10.73 24.53
C ILE A 257 -5.65 11.41 25.02
N THR A 258 -5.98 12.57 24.46
CA THR A 258 -7.28 13.22 24.65
C THR A 258 -8.18 12.87 23.49
N VAL A 259 -9.32 12.26 23.77
CA VAL A 259 -10.31 11.79 22.80
C VAL A 259 -11.64 12.44 23.10
N ASN A 260 -12.18 13.23 22.17
CA ASN A 260 -13.45 13.96 22.34
C ASN A 260 -13.52 14.70 23.70
N GLY A 261 -12.46 15.41 24.08
CA GLY A 261 -12.33 16.14 25.34
C GLY A 261 -12.05 15.29 26.58
N LYS A 262 -11.93 13.97 26.48
CA LYS A 262 -11.66 13.07 27.62
C LYS A 262 -10.24 12.52 27.57
N PHE A 263 -9.55 12.53 28.71
CA PHE A 263 -8.24 11.92 28.84
C PHE A 263 -8.35 10.40 28.93
N ILE A 264 -7.53 9.71 28.14
CA ILE A 264 -7.36 8.26 28.13
C ILE A 264 -5.88 7.98 28.46
N PRO A 265 -5.57 7.41 29.63
CA PRO A 265 -4.20 7.05 29.99
C PRO A 265 -3.69 5.91 29.09
N SER A 266 -2.41 5.94 28.71
CA SER A 266 -1.78 4.85 27.95
C SER A 266 -0.28 4.84 28.15
N ASP A 267 0.30 3.64 28.29
CA ASP A 267 1.75 3.47 28.44
C ASP A 267 2.51 3.75 27.14
N ILE A 268 1.88 3.46 25.99
CA ILE A 268 2.46 3.65 24.66
C ILE A 268 1.40 4.23 23.73
N ILE A 269 1.82 5.14 22.85
CA ILE A 269 0.97 5.70 21.80
C ILE A 269 1.60 5.35 20.45
N LEU A 270 0.80 4.77 19.56
CA LEU A 270 1.20 4.50 18.19
C LEU A 270 0.29 5.30 17.25
N SER A 271 0.86 6.23 16.50
CA SER A 271 0.09 6.96 15.49
C SER A 271 0.11 6.23 14.16
N GLY A 272 -1.05 5.78 13.71
CA GLY A 272 -1.29 5.34 12.33
C GLY A 272 -1.85 6.46 11.44
N ALA A 273 -1.94 7.68 11.97
CA ALA A 273 -2.40 8.85 11.23
C ALA A 273 -1.30 9.40 10.29
N ASP A 274 -1.66 10.41 9.49
CA ASP A 274 -0.68 11.14 8.71
C ASP A 274 0.42 11.72 9.61
N TYR A 275 1.68 11.72 9.14
CA TYR A 275 2.80 12.12 9.97
C TYR A 275 2.73 13.60 10.36
N HIS A 276 2.38 14.49 9.42
CA HIS A 276 2.20 15.90 9.74
C HIS A 276 1.06 16.09 10.73
N HIS A 277 -0.07 15.39 10.55
CA HIS A 277 -1.16 15.44 11.51
C HIS A 277 -0.74 14.95 12.90
N SER A 278 0.04 13.87 12.99
CA SER A 278 0.52 13.33 14.27
C SER A 278 1.36 14.35 15.04
N GLU A 279 2.25 15.09 14.35
CA GLU A 279 3.00 16.21 14.94
C GLU A 279 2.05 17.30 15.47
N THR A 280 0.95 17.59 14.76
CA THR A 280 -0.01 18.60 15.22
C THR A 280 -0.75 18.22 16.51
N LEU A 281 -0.82 16.93 16.86
CA LEU A 281 -1.41 16.44 18.10
C LEU A 281 -0.49 16.65 19.31
N LEU A 282 0.80 16.94 19.10
CA LEU A 282 1.76 17.26 20.14
C LEU A 282 1.83 18.77 20.39
N ASP A 283 2.11 19.15 21.63
CA ASP A 283 2.49 20.53 21.95
C ASP A 283 3.80 20.89 21.21
N LYS A 284 3.93 22.17 20.82
CA LYS A 284 4.99 22.64 19.90
C LYS A 284 6.41 22.26 20.35
N ASN A 285 6.66 22.22 21.65
CA ASN A 285 7.96 21.91 22.24
C ASN A 285 8.34 20.41 22.14
N TYR A 286 7.38 19.53 21.87
CA TYR A 286 7.60 18.08 21.68
C TYR A 286 7.57 17.63 20.22
N ARG A 287 7.33 18.57 19.29
CA ARG A 287 7.36 18.28 17.86
C ARG A 287 8.78 18.10 17.37
N GLN A 288 8.98 17.12 16.49
CA GLN A 288 10.27 16.89 15.84
C GLN A 288 10.50 17.89 14.70
N TYR A 289 9.44 18.33 14.04
CA TYR A 289 9.51 19.20 12.86
C TYR A 289 8.67 20.47 13.01
N SER A 290 9.18 21.58 12.48
CA SER A 290 8.47 22.86 12.43
C SER A 290 7.53 22.96 11.21
N GLU A 291 6.59 23.90 11.22
CA GLU A 291 5.76 24.15 10.03
C GLU A 291 6.60 24.54 8.80
N ALA A 292 7.67 25.33 9.01
CA ALA A 292 8.60 25.68 7.93
C ALA A 292 9.36 24.47 7.34
N TYR A 293 9.49 23.36 8.08
CA TYR A 293 9.99 22.10 7.53
C TYR A 293 8.96 21.49 6.58
N TRP A 294 7.70 21.43 7.01
CA TRP A 294 6.60 20.84 6.24
C TRP A 294 6.28 21.63 4.97
N ASP A 295 6.31 22.97 5.03
CA ASP A 295 6.08 23.86 3.88
C ASP A 295 7.09 23.66 2.74
N LYS A 296 8.28 23.13 3.05
CA LYS A 296 9.32 22.82 2.06
C LYS A 296 9.21 21.41 1.47
N ARG A 297 8.27 20.58 1.94
CA ARG A 297 8.11 19.19 1.45
C ARG A 297 7.18 19.14 0.26
N THR A 298 7.62 18.42 -0.76
CA THR A 298 6.74 18.02 -1.87
C THR A 298 6.03 16.74 -1.48
N PHE A 299 4.73 16.85 -1.22
CA PHE A 299 3.88 15.68 -1.01
C PHE A 299 3.52 15.02 -2.35
N ALA A 300 3.23 13.72 -2.30
CA ALA A 300 2.72 12.99 -3.46
C ALA A 300 1.44 13.66 -3.98
N PRO A 301 1.17 13.61 -5.30
CA PRO A 301 -0.02 14.20 -5.87
C PRO A 301 -1.29 13.59 -5.24
N SER A 302 -2.28 14.44 -5.01
CA SER A 302 -3.64 14.00 -4.66
C SER A 302 -4.41 13.57 -5.91
N SER A 303 -5.65 13.16 -5.74
CA SER A 303 -6.55 12.79 -6.83
C SER A 303 -7.86 13.55 -6.77
N LEU A 304 -8.41 13.85 -7.95
CA LEU A 304 -9.80 14.27 -8.12
C LEU A 304 -10.57 13.08 -8.69
N LEU A 305 -11.52 12.56 -7.93
CA LEU A 305 -12.25 11.34 -8.27
C LEU A 305 -13.74 11.66 -8.44
N PHE A 306 -14.31 11.20 -9.55
CA PHE A 306 -15.74 11.28 -9.82
C PHE A 306 -16.36 9.89 -9.75
N TYR A 307 -17.31 9.68 -8.84
CA TYR A 307 -18.06 8.43 -8.70
C TYR A 307 -19.42 8.60 -9.37
N ILE A 308 -19.60 7.93 -10.52
CA ILE A 308 -20.77 8.10 -11.37
C ILE A 308 -21.50 6.76 -11.47
N GLY A 309 -22.74 6.73 -10.98
CA GLY A 309 -23.65 5.60 -11.16
C GLY A 309 -24.44 5.78 -12.45
N PHE A 310 -24.50 4.73 -13.27
CA PHE A 310 -25.30 4.71 -14.49
C PHE A 310 -26.46 3.73 -14.31
N ASN A 311 -27.67 4.16 -14.67
CA ASN A 311 -28.76 3.22 -14.85
C ASN A 311 -28.49 2.41 -16.12
N LYS A 312 -28.68 1.10 -16.07
CA LYS A 312 -28.81 0.30 -17.29
C LYS A 312 -30.15 0.66 -17.93
N ASN A 313 -30.13 1.63 -18.84
CA ASN A 313 -31.15 1.75 -19.87
C ASN A 313 -30.60 1.08 -21.14
#